data_AF-A0A4Q9W0G0-F1
#
_entry.id   AF-A0A4Q9W0G0-F1
#
_cell.length_a   1.000
_cell.length_b   1.000
_cell.length_c   1.000
_cell.angle_alpha   90.00
_cell.angle_beta   90.00
_cell.angle_gamma   90.00
#
_symmetry.space_group_name_H-M   'P 1'
#
loop_
_entity.id
_entity.type
_entity.pdbx_description
1 polymer ?
#
loop_
_entity_poly.entity_id
_entity_poly.type
_entity_poly.pdbx_seq_one_letter_code
_entity_poly.pdbx_strand_id
1 'polypeptide(L)'
;AQNGDRDAIDLKVKHIYKDTEPPIPGDLTAANFGNVLHHLDNQFTSANKLASAIGVVGEVITTMAITLAREYKTKHVVYIGSSFNNNQLLREVVENYTVLRGFKPYYIENGAFSGALGALYL
;
A
#
# COMPACT_ATOMS: atom_id res chain seq x y z
N ALA A 1 -13.85 -4.48 -1.99
CA ALA A 1 -12.41 -4.24 -2.17
C ALA A 1 -11.55 -5.35 -1.58
N GLN A 2 -11.84 -5.84 -0.37
CA GLN A 2 -11.05 -6.92 0.28
C GLN A 2 -10.85 -8.17 -0.59
N ASN A 3 -11.88 -8.58 -1.33
CA ASN A 3 -11.82 -9.75 -2.21
C ASN A 3 -11.48 -9.39 -3.67
N GLY A 4 -10.90 -8.21 -3.91
CA GLY A 4 -10.55 -7.76 -5.26
C GLY A 4 -9.16 -8.26 -5.67
N ASP A 5 -9.05 -8.72 -6.91
CA ASP A 5 -7.77 -9.06 -7.52
C ASP A 5 -7.20 -7.85 -8.28
N ARG A 6 -5.93 -7.55 -8.02
CA ARG A 6 -5.22 -6.41 -8.61
C ARG A 6 -4.39 -6.81 -9.82
N ASP A 7 -4.17 -8.10 -10.08
CA ASP A 7 -3.14 -8.55 -11.02
C ASP A 7 -3.40 -8.10 -12.47
N ALA A 8 -4.67 -8.15 -12.93
CA ALA A 8 -5.06 -7.66 -14.26
C ALA A 8 -5.13 -6.12 -14.36
N ILE A 9 -4.97 -5.39 -13.26
CA ILE A 9 -5.06 -3.91 -13.23
C ILE A 9 -3.68 -3.29 -13.00
N ASP A 10 -2.95 -3.73 -11.98
CA ASP A 10 -1.64 -3.21 -11.62
C ASP A 10 -0.52 -3.95 -12.34
N LEU A 11 0.41 -3.20 -12.93
CA LEU A 11 1.58 -3.78 -13.58
C LEU A 11 2.66 -4.03 -12.53
N LYS A 12 3.04 -5.29 -12.33
CA LYS A 12 4.13 -5.69 -11.43
C LYS A 12 5.49 -5.70 -12.16
N VAL A 13 6.57 -5.63 -11.40
CA VAL A 13 7.94 -5.71 -11.92
C VAL A 13 8.14 -6.99 -12.75
N LYS A 14 7.62 -8.13 -12.29
CA LYS A 14 7.68 -9.41 -13.02
C LYS A 14 6.97 -9.36 -14.39
N HIS A 15 5.96 -8.51 -14.56
CA HIS A 15 5.28 -8.35 -15.86
C HIS A 15 6.16 -7.62 -16.88
N ILE A 16 7.05 -6.74 -16.41
CA ILE A 16 8.04 -6.03 -17.26
C ILE A 16 9.20 -6.94 -17.62
N TYR A 17 9.76 -7.64 -16.63
CA TYR A 17 10.97 -8.45 -16.80
C TYR A 17 10.71 -9.85 -17.36
N LYS A 18 9.46 -10.34 -17.33
CA LYS A 18 9.03 -11.65 -17.86
C LYS A 18 9.93 -12.78 -17.35
N ASP A 19 10.71 -13.38 -18.25
CA ASP A 19 11.59 -14.53 -17.97
C ASP A 19 13.00 -14.12 -17.53
N THR A 20 13.25 -12.83 -17.34
CA THR A 20 14.55 -12.32 -16.84
C THR A 20 14.46 -11.96 -15.36
N GLU A 21 15.55 -12.22 -14.62
CA GLU A 21 15.62 -11.88 -13.20
C GLU A 21 15.60 -10.35 -13.02
N PRO A 22 14.63 -9.78 -12.28
CA PRO A 22 14.54 -8.35 -12.09
C PRO A 22 15.55 -7.83 -11.06
N PRO A 23 16.01 -6.57 -11.16
CA PRO A 23 16.94 -5.98 -10.20
C PRO A 23 16.29 -5.64 -8.84
N ILE A 24 14.97 -5.79 -8.73
CA ILE A 24 14.16 -5.59 -7.51
C ILE A 24 13.08 -6.67 -7.46
N PRO A 25 12.50 -6.99 -6.27
CA PRO A 25 11.52 -8.06 -6.15
C PRO A 25 10.37 -7.98 -7.16
N GLY A 26 10.13 -9.08 -7.89
CA GLY A 26 9.19 -9.13 -9.02
C GLY A 26 7.72 -8.87 -8.66
N ASP A 27 7.31 -9.13 -7.42
CA ASP A 27 5.94 -8.92 -6.96
C ASP A 27 5.61 -7.47 -6.60
N LEU A 28 6.61 -6.58 -6.62
CA LEU A 28 6.42 -5.14 -6.45
C LEU A 28 5.59 -4.56 -7.59
N THR A 29 4.73 -3.59 -7.26
CA THR A 29 4.06 -2.76 -8.26
C THR A 29 5.09 -1.90 -8.98
N ALA A 30 5.14 -2.02 -10.30
CA ALA A 30 5.93 -1.15 -11.17
C ALA A 30 5.11 0.05 -11.64
N ALA A 31 3.83 -0.16 -11.97
CA ALA A 31 2.89 0.90 -12.31
C ALA A 31 1.47 0.52 -11.89
N ASN A 32 0.89 1.26 -10.93
CA ASN A 32 -0.53 1.11 -10.60
C ASN A 32 -1.39 1.38 -11.84
N PHE A 33 -2.43 0.58 -12.04
CA PHE A 33 -3.29 0.60 -13.24
C PHE A 33 -2.57 0.35 -14.58
N GLY A 34 -1.27 0.06 -14.57
CA GLY A 34 -0.46 -0.11 -15.77
C GLY A 34 -0.76 -1.39 -16.57
N ASN A 35 -1.49 -2.35 -15.99
CA ASN A 35 -1.81 -3.62 -16.65
C ASN A 35 -3.17 -3.61 -17.34
N VAL A 36 -3.96 -2.54 -17.19
CA VAL A 36 -5.31 -2.40 -17.76
C VAL A 36 -5.29 -2.51 -19.29
N LEU A 37 -4.35 -1.83 -19.95
CA LEU A 37 -4.26 -1.85 -21.43
C LEU A 37 -3.83 -3.21 -21.98
N HIS A 38 -3.21 -4.06 -21.15
CA HIS A 38 -2.87 -5.45 -21.52
C HIS A 38 -4.05 -6.41 -21.32
N HIS A 39 -5.15 -5.96 -20.72
CA HIS A 39 -6.30 -6.76 -20.33
C HIS A 39 -7.62 -6.08 -20.72
N LEU A 40 -7.67 -5.41 -21.88
CA LEU A 40 -8.86 -4.67 -22.33
C LEU A 40 -10.11 -5.55 -22.49
N ASP A 41 -9.93 -6.83 -22.81
CA ASP A 41 -11.02 -7.79 -22.93
C ASP A 41 -11.53 -8.29 -21.57
N ASN A 42 -10.81 -8.00 -20.48
CA ASN A 42 -11.23 -8.40 -19.14
C ASN A 42 -12.37 -7.51 -18.62
N GLN A 43 -13.34 -8.14 -17.95
CA GLN A 43 -14.34 -7.42 -17.16
C GLN A 43 -13.75 -7.04 -15.80
N PHE A 44 -13.38 -5.78 -15.63
CA PHE A 44 -12.87 -5.28 -14.35
C PHE A 44 -14.00 -5.09 -13.33
N THR A 45 -14.12 -6.05 -12.42
CA THR A 45 -15.11 -6.00 -11.33
C THR A 45 -14.90 -4.76 -10.46
N SER A 46 -15.98 -4.28 -9.82
CA SER A 46 -15.87 -3.17 -8.85
C SER A 46 -14.94 -3.51 -7.69
N ALA A 47 -14.85 -4.79 -7.29
CA ALA A 47 -13.93 -5.23 -6.25
C ALA A 47 -12.47 -5.04 -6.67
N ASN A 48 -12.10 -5.45 -7.89
CA ASN A 48 -10.74 -5.33 -8.43
C ASN A 48 -10.32 -3.87 -8.57
N LYS A 49 -11.21 -3.03 -9.12
CA LYS A 49 -10.98 -1.58 -9.27
C LYS A 49 -10.74 -0.91 -7.92
N LEU A 50 -11.59 -1.19 -6.92
CA LEU A 50 -11.44 -0.62 -5.59
C LEU A 50 -10.19 -1.16 -4.86
N ALA A 51 -9.84 -2.43 -5.05
CA ALA A 51 -8.61 -2.99 -4.49
C ALA A 51 -7.36 -2.29 -5.05
N SER A 52 -7.33 -2.01 -6.35
CA SER A 52 -6.23 -1.30 -7.01
C SER A 52 -6.16 0.17 -6.56
N ALA A 53 -7.30 0.83 -6.38
CA ALA A 53 -7.37 2.17 -5.81
C ALA A 53 -6.85 2.23 -4.36
N ILE A 54 -7.19 1.26 -3.52
CA ILE A 54 -6.62 1.14 -2.17
C ILE A 54 -5.12 0.84 -2.24
N GLY A 55 -4.70 0.00 -3.19
CA GLY A 55 -3.31 -0.33 -3.46
C GLY A 55 -2.44 0.89 -3.70
N VAL A 56 -2.81 1.74 -4.67
CA VAL A 56 -2.05 2.96 -4.97
C VAL A 56 -2.01 3.91 -3.77
N VAL A 57 -3.11 4.07 -3.04
CA VAL A 57 -3.13 4.90 -1.83
C VAL A 57 -2.14 4.37 -0.79
N GLY A 58 -2.19 3.07 -0.48
CA GLY A 58 -1.32 2.42 0.49
C GLY A 58 0.17 2.48 0.09
N GLU A 59 0.49 2.26 -1.18
CA GLU A 59 1.85 2.29 -1.70
C GLU A 59 2.44 3.70 -1.68
N VAL A 60 1.66 4.72 -2.04
CA VAL A 60 2.10 6.13 -2.02
C VAL A 60 2.34 6.62 -0.59
N ILE A 61 1.38 6.42 0.33
CA ILE A 61 1.56 6.87 1.73
C ILE A 61 2.74 6.18 2.40
N THR A 62 2.94 4.89 2.10
CA THR A 62 4.05 4.13 2.68
C THR A 62 5.38 4.58 2.08
N THR A 63 5.46 4.81 0.76
CA THR A 63 6.66 5.33 0.12
C THR A 63 7.10 6.66 0.72
N MET A 64 6.16 7.56 0.96
CA MET A 64 6.45 8.85 1.61
C MET A 64 6.92 8.64 3.05
N ALA A 65 6.20 7.83 3.83
CA ALA A 65 6.52 7.58 5.23
C ALA A 65 7.93 6.98 5.43
N ILE A 66 8.30 5.97 4.66
CA ILE A 66 9.64 5.34 4.74
C ILE A 66 10.75 6.26 4.21
N THR A 67 10.43 7.14 3.26
CA THR A 67 11.40 8.12 2.74
C THR A 67 11.77 9.11 3.84
N LEU A 68 10.76 9.67 4.51
CA LEU A 68 10.96 10.54 5.65
C LEU A 68 11.61 9.79 6.83
N ALA A 69 11.17 8.57 7.14
CA ALA A 69 11.78 7.79 8.21
C ALA A 69 13.28 7.55 7.98
N ARG A 70 13.69 7.32 6.72
CA ARG A 70 15.10 7.24 6.33
C ARG A 70 15.84 8.57 6.55
N GLU A 71 15.26 9.66 6.06
CA GLU A 71 15.82 11.02 6.19
C GLU A 71 16.07 11.39 7.66
N TYR A 72 15.09 11.13 8.52
CA TYR A 72 15.15 11.40 9.96
C TYR A 72 15.77 10.26 10.78
N LYS A 73 16.38 9.26 10.13
CA LYS A 73 17.14 8.17 10.77
C LYS A 73 16.35 7.37 11.81
N THR A 74 15.06 7.15 11.60
CA THR A 74 14.22 6.26 12.42
C THR A 74 13.85 5.00 11.66
N LYS A 75 13.67 3.90 12.38
CA LYS A 75 13.13 2.64 11.81
C LYS A 75 11.64 2.45 12.07
N HIS A 76 11.04 3.29 12.91
CA HIS A 76 9.68 3.10 13.40
C HIS A 76 8.73 4.02 12.63
N VAL A 77 7.66 3.44 12.08
CA VAL A 77 6.61 4.19 11.37
C VAL A 77 5.27 3.83 12.00
N VAL A 78 4.59 4.82 12.57
CA VAL A 78 3.30 4.64 13.23
C VAL A 78 2.20 5.12 12.28
N TYR A 79 1.28 4.23 11.94
CA TYR A 79 0.14 4.52 11.08
C TYR A 79 -1.13 4.65 11.93
N ILE A 80 -1.72 5.85 11.91
CA ILE A 80 -2.99 6.17 12.57
C ILE A 80 -3.97 6.78 11.57
N GLY A 81 -5.22 6.99 12.00
CA GLY A 81 -6.28 7.59 11.20
C GLY A 81 -7.39 6.61 10.85
N SER A 82 -8.60 7.14 10.65
CA SER A 82 -9.81 6.35 10.43
C SER A 82 -9.85 5.63 9.08
N SER A 83 -8.97 5.97 8.12
CA SER A 83 -8.86 5.28 6.83
C SER A 83 -8.54 3.78 6.95
N PHE A 84 -7.92 3.37 8.07
CA PHE A 84 -7.61 1.98 8.39
C PHE A 84 -8.77 1.24 9.07
N ASN A 85 -9.89 1.90 9.37
CA ASN A 85 -11.06 1.29 9.98
C ASN A 85 -11.81 0.47 8.93
N ASN A 86 -12.14 -0.79 9.25
CA ASN A 86 -12.81 -1.72 8.34
C ASN A 86 -12.12 -1.85 6.96
N ASN A 87 -10.80 -1.63 6.91
CA ASN A 87 -10.02 -1.65 5.67
C ASN A 87 -8.73 -2.46 5.85
N GLN A 88 -8.90 -3.77 6.00
CA GLN A 88 -7.80 -4.70 6.21
C GLN A 88 -6.79 -4.69 5.04
N LEU A 89 -7.28 -4.68 3.80
CA LEU A 89 -6.44 -4.52 2.59
C LEU A 89 -5.49 -3.31 2.68
N LEU A 90 -5.97 -2.14 3.12
CA LEU A 90 -5.10 -0.97 3.26
C LEU A 90 -4.01 -1.21 4.33
N ARG A 91 -4.36 -1.84 5.45
CA ARG A 91 -3.38 -2.20 6.49
C ARG A 91 -2.32 -3.14 5.93
N GLU A 92 -2.73 -4.20 5.24
CA GLU A 92 -1.81 -5.19 4.66
C GLU A 92 -0.88 -4.59 3.60
N VAL A 93 -1.41 -3.75 2.70
CA VAL A 93 -0.59 -3.06 1.69
C VAL A 93 0.49 -2.21 2.36
N VAL A 94 0.10 -1.42 3.36
CA VAL A 94 1.01 -0.52 4.09
C VAL A 94 2.03 -1.31 4.91
N GLU A 95 1.58 -2.30 5.66
CA GLU A 95 2.42 -3.12 6.54
C GLU A 95 3.46 -3.90 5.74
N ASN A 96 3.03 -4.66 4.73
CA ASN A 96 3.91 -5.49 3.91
C ASN A 96 4.97 -4.64 3.22
N TYR A 97 4.57 -3.49 2.66
CA TYR A 97 5.50 -2.62 1.94
C TYR A 97 6.46 -1.88 2.89
N THR A 98 6.03 -1.55 4.12
CA THR A 98 6.90 -1.00 5.17
C THR A 98 7.96 -2.01 5.59
N VAL A 99 7.56 -3.25 5.87
CA VAL A 99 8.45 -4.35 6.26
C VAL A 99 9.43 -4.68 5.14
N LEU A 100 8.94 -4.78 3.90
CA LEU A 100 9.77 -5.05 2.72
C LEU A 100 10.88 -4.00 2.54
N ARG A 101 10.66 -2.77 2.99
CA ARG A 101 11.62 -1.67 2.92
C ARG A 101 12.52 -1.57 4.15
N GLY A 102 12.44 -2.51 5.09
CA GLY A 102 13.29 -2.61 6.27
C GLY A 102 12.85 -1.73 7.45
N PHE A 103 11.61 -1.25 7.45
CA PHE A 103 11.03 -0.44 8.52
C PHE A 103 10.06 -1.26 9.38
N LYS A 104 9.71 -0.73 10.55
CA LYS A 104 8.81 -1.36 11.52
C LYS A 104 7.49 -0.59 11.55
N PRO A 105 6.41 -1.13 10.97
CA PRO A 105 5.08 -0.53 11.05
C PRO A 105 4.46 -0.75 12.44
N TYR A 106 3.68 0.22 12.91
CA TYR A 106 2.89 0.12 14.14
C TYR A 106 1.48 0.66 13.90
N TYR A 107 0.49 -0.02 14.44
CA TYR A 107 -0.88 0.45 14.55
C TYR A 107 -1.24 0.61 16.02
N ILE A 108 -1.97 1.69 16.33
CA ILE A 108 -2.37 2.02 17.70
C ILE A 108 -3.87 1.81 17.83
N GLU A 109 -4.28 1.09 18.88
CA GLU A 109 -5.70 0.99 19.24
C GLU A 109 -6.25 2.39 19.50
N ASN A 110 -7.40 2.72 18.90
CA ASN A 110 -7.98 4.07 18.92
C ASN A 110 -7.06 5.17 18.35
N GLY A 111 -6.05 4.83 17.54
CA GLY A 111 -5.11 5.80 16.97
C GLY A 111 -5.77 6.91 16.15
N ALA A 112 -6.95 6.65 15.55
CA ALA A 112 -7.75 7.67 14.86
C ALA A 112 -8.22 8.82 15.77
N PHE A 113 -8.24 8.63 17.09
CA PHE A 113 -8.67 9.61 18.09
C PHE A 113 -7.52 10.37 18.73
N SER A 114 -6.28 10.18 18.27
CA SER A 114 -5.08 10.82 18.86
C SER A 114 -5.22 12.35 18.97
N GLY A 115 -5.78 13.00 17.95
CA GLY A 115 -6.00 14.45 17.97
C GLY A 115 -7.08 14.89 18.96
N ALA A 116 -8.18 14.13 19.08
CA ALA A 116 -9.25 14.44 20.04
C ALA A 116 -8.76 14.27 21.49
N LEU A 117 -7.98 13.21 21.74
CA LEU A 117 -7.33 13.00 23.04
C LEU A 117 -6.33 14.13 23.33
N GLY A 118 -5.51 14.50 22.35
CA GLY A 118 -4.56 15.61 22.47
C GLY A 118 -5.25 16.92 22.87
N ALA A 119 -6.38 17.26 22.25
CA ALA A 119 -7.13 18.49 22.58
C ALA A 119 -7.64 18.55 24.03
N LEU A 120 -7.82 17.42 24.72
CA LEU A 120 -8.22 17.39 26.13
C LEU A 120 -7.03 17.55 27.09
N TYR A 121 -5.83 17.19 26.66
CA TYR A 121 -4.61 17.16 27.49
C TYR A 121 -3.61 18.26 27.15
N LEU A 122 -3.90 19.13 26.17
CA LEU A 122 -3.15 20.32 25.81
C LEU A 122 -3.58 21.52 26.67
#